data_AF-A0A969UCF5-F1
#
_entry.id   AF-A0A969UCF5-F1
#
_cell.length_a   1.000
_cell.length_b   1.000
_cell.length_c   1.000
_cell.angle_alpha   90.00
_cell.angle_beta   90.00
_cell.angle_gamma   90.00
#
_symmetry.space_group_name_H-M   'P 1'
#
loop_
_entity.id
_entity.type
_entity.pdbx_description
1 polymer ?
#
loop_
_entity_poly.entity_id
_entity_poly.type
_entity_poly.pdbx_seq_one_letter_code
_entity_poly.pdbx_strand_id
1 'polypeptide(L)'
;MQHSKASPLPVPLHRFIQRPEQALLLDYLQDNRLITVVGYGGAGKSRLALEVARECQDSFEVRFVALEAILEPADVPSAILRAFGEEPKSEPLEQLKTRIGQEKPFAAG
;
A
#
# COMPACT_ATOMS: atom_id res chain seq x y z
N MET A 1 18.33 18.07 10.10
CA MET A 1 17.33 17.20 10.74
C MET A 1 16.12 17.10 9.84
N GLN A 2 16.10 16.15 8.89
CA GLN A 2 14.95 15.91 8.02
C GLN A 2 14.16 14.74 8.63
N HIS A 3 12.99 15.03 9.18
CA HIS A 3 12.00 13.99 9.49
C HIS A 3 11.44 13.53 8.15
N SER A 4 11.69 12.28 7.77
CA SER A 4 11.08 11.66 6.59
C SER A 4 9.56 11.68 6.77
N LYS A 5 8.90 12.60 6.07
CA LYS A 5 7.45 12.72 6.09
C LYS A 5 6.94 11.54 5.27
N ALA A 6 6.39 10.52 5.94
CA ALA A 6 5.75 9.37 5.30
C ALA A 6 4.92 9.83 4.09
N SER A 7 5.05 9.12 2.96
CA SER A 7 4.36 9.52 1.72
C SER A 7 2.84 9.39 1.93
N PRO A 8 2.09 10.51 1.98
CA PRO A 8 0.65 10.45 2.19
C PRO A 8 -0.02 9.79 0.99
N LEU A 9 -1.16 9.14 1.21
CA LEU A 9 -1.96 8.61 0.10
C LEU A 9 -2.28 9.73 -0.91
N PRO A 10 -2.12 9.49 -2.23
CA PRO A 10 -2.49 10.46 -3.25
C PRO A 10 -3.91 11.00 -3.05
N VAL A 11 -4.11 12.31 -3.11
CA VAL A 11 -5.44 12.93 -2.96
C VAL A 11 -6.18 12.89 -4.30
N PRO A 12 -7.42 12.38 -4.37
CA PRO A 12 -8.17 12.37 -5.62
C PRO A 12 -8.70 13.77 -5.95
N LEU A 13 -8.73 14.12 -7.24
CA LEU A 13 -9.31 15.39 -7.72
C LEU A 13 -10.85 15.42 -7.70
N HIS A 14 -11.50 14.27 -7.55
CA HIS A 14 -12.96 14.12 -7.64
C HIS A 14 -13.46 13.16 -6.55
N ARG A 15 -14.75 13.22 -6.21
CA ARG A 15 -15.39 12.29 -5.25
C ARG A 15 -15.40 10.85 -5.78
N PHE A 16 -15.09 9.86 -4.95
CA PHE A 16 -15.26 8.45 -5.30
C PHE A 16 -16.72 8.04 -5.14
N ILE A 17 -17.25 7.27 -6.09
CA ILE A 17 -18.56 6.64 -5.97
C ILE A 17 -18.31 5.21 -5.56
N GLN A 18 -18.88 4.79 -4.42
CA GLN A 18 -18.73 3.44 -3.90
C GLN A 18 -19.09 2.40 -4.97
N ARG A 19 -18.37 1.28 -4.95
CA ARG A 19 -18.57 0.16 -5.87
C ARG A 19 -18.56 -1.16 -5.12
N PRO A 20 -19.28 -2.19 -5.60
CA PRO A 20 -19.29 -3.51 -4.95
C PRO A 20 -17.89 -4.10 -4.75
N GLU A 21 -16.96 -3.83 -5.67
CA GLU A 21 -15.58 -4.30 -5.59
C GLU A 21 -14.81 -3.74 -4.38
N GLN A 22 -15.27 -2.62 -3.80
CA GLN A 22 -14.67 -2.03 -2.61
C GLN A 22 -14.89 -2.90 -1.38
N ALA A 23 -16.14 -3.30 -1.13
CA ALA A 23 -16.48 -4.22 -0.04
C ALA A 23 -15.76 -5.56 -0.21
N LEU A 24 -15.74 -6.08 -1.44
CA LEU A 24 -15.02 -7.33 -1.75
C LEU A 24 -13.53 -7.25 -1.43
N LEU A 25 -12.86 -6.12 -1.72
CA LEU A 25 -11.45 -5.94 -1.39
C LEU A 25 -11.20 -5.84 0.11
N LEU A 26 -12.09 -5.19 0.87
CA LEU A 26 -12.02 -5.13 2.33
C LEU A 26 -12.18 -6.53 2.94
N ASP A 27 -13.12 -7.32 2.42
CA ASP A 27 -13.32 -8.72 2.84
C ASP A 27 -12.08 -9.56 2.52
N TYR A 28 -11.48 -9.41 1.34
CA TYR A 28 -10.25 -10.13 1.01
C TYR A 28 -9.07 -9.71 1.87
N LEU A 29 -8.99 -8.45 2.32
CA LEU A 29 -7.93 -8.00 3.21
C LEU A 29 -7.96 -8.69 4.58
N GLN A 30 -9.11 -9.24 5.00
CA GLN A 30 -9.23 -10.03 6.24
C GLN A 30 -8.29 -11.24 6.23
N ASP A 31 -8.34 -11.99 5.13
CA ASP A 31 -7.74 -13.32 5.05
C ASP A 31 -6.45 -13.34 4.21
N ASN A 32 -6.18 -12.28 3.43
CA ASN A 32 -5.10 -12.28 2.44
C ASN A 32 -4.06 -11.19 2.73
N ARG A 33 -2.78 -11.58 2.67
CA ARG A 33 -1.64 -10.65 2.81
C ARG A 33 -1.24 -9.97 1.51
N LEU A 34 -1.73 -10.46 0.37
CA LEU A 34 -1.46 -9.91 -0.96
C LEU A 34 -2.70 -10.05 -1.82
N ILE A 35 -3.12 -8.93 -2.41
CA ILE A 35 -4.23 -8.87 -3.35
C ILE A 35 -3.74 -8.18 -4.62
N THR A 36 -3.99 -8.81 -5.76
CA THR A 36 -3.67 -8.23 -7.08
C THR A 36 -4.96 -7.82 -7.77
N VAL A 37 -5.12 -6.53 -8.06
CA VAL A 37 -6.28 -6.00 -8.79
C VAL A 37 -5.96 -5.90 -10.27
N VAL A 38 -6.63 -6.72 -11.09
CA VAL A 38 -6.42 -6.80 -12.54
C VAL A 38 -7.64 -6.25 -13.28
N GLY A 39 -7.41 -5.67 -14.47
CA GLY A 39 -8.48 -5.14 -15.32
C GLY A 39 -7.94 -4.18 -16.37
N TYR A 40 -8.78 -3.81 -17.33
CA TYR A 40 -8.42 -2.96 -18.46
C TYR A 40 -7.89 -1.57 -18.04
N GLY A 41 -7.18 -0.91 -18.95
CA GLY A 41 -6.77 0.49 -18.80
C GLY A 41 -7.98 1.39 -18.57
N GLY A 42 -7.85 2.39 -17.69
CA GLY A 42 -8.95 3.30 -17.37
C GLY A 42 -10.07 2.76 -16.46
N ALA A 43 -10.07 1.47 -16.10
CA ALA A 43 -11.09 0.88 -15.23
C ALA A 43 -11.12 1.41 -13.78
N GLY A 44 -10.18 2.29 -13.40
CA GLY A 44 -10.16 2.92 -12.08
C GLY A 44 -9.52 2.08 -10.96
N LYS A 45 -8.74 1.04 -11.28
CA LYS A 45 -8.09 0.13 -10.31
C LYS A 45 -7.30 0.87 -9.22
N SER A 46 -6.42 1.79 -9.62
CA SER A 46 -5.64 2.59 -8.67
C SER A 46 -6.55 3.45 -7.78
N ARG A 47 -7.66 3.95 -8.33
CA ARG A 47 -8.63 4.74 -7.57
C ARG A 47 -9.39 3.88 -6.55
N LEU A 48 -9.79 2.67 -6.94
CA LEU A 48 -10.41 1.69 -6.03
C LEU A 48 -9.45 1.28 -4.91
N ALA A 49 -8.21 0.92 -5.24
CA ALA A 49 -7.20 0.54 -4.26
C ALA A 49 -6.88 1.69 -3.29
N LEU A 50 -6.80 2.92 -3.78
CA LEU A 50 -6.60 4.10 -2.94
C LEU A 50 -7.80 4.40 -2.02
N GLU A 51 -9.01 4.08 -2.44
CA GLU A 51 -10.19 4.28 -1.59
C GLU A 51 -10.21 3.26 -0.44
N VAL A 52 -10.03 1.97 -0.77
CA VAL A 52 -9.87 0.91 0.25
C VAL A 52 -8.73 1.25 1.21
N ALA A 53 -7.59 1.73 0.67
CA ALA A 53 -6.46 2.17 1.47
C ALA A 53 -6.81 3.30 2.45
N ARG A 54 -7.70 4.24 2.08
CA ARG A 54 -8.17 5.31 2.98
C ARG A 54 -9.02 4.76 4.11
N GLU A 55 -9.94 3.86 3.81
CA GLU A 55 -10.81 3.24 4.82
C GLU A 55 -10.02 2.39 5.83
N CYS A 56 -8.88 1.84 5.40
CA CYS A 56 -7.97 1.12 6.27
C CYS A 56 -7.06 2.01 7.15
N GLN A 57 -7.01 3.34 6.94
CA GLN A 57 -6.03 4.21 7.64
C GLN A 57 -6.23 4.27 9.16
N ASP A 58 -7.46 4.06 9.65
CA ASP A 58 -7.76 4.08 11.09
C ASP A 58 -7.29 2.79 11.79
N SER A 59 -7.18 1.69 11.03
CA SER A 59 -6.84 0.36 11.55
C SER A 59 -5.40 -0.05 11.25
N PHE A 60 -4.76 0.55 10.24
CA PHE A 60 -3.44 0.14 9.75
C PHE A 60 -2.53 1.31 9.39
N GLU A 61 -1.23 1.06 9.44
CA GLU A 61 -0.25 1.93 8.82
C GLU A 61 -0.24 1.72 7.30
N VAL A 62 -0.96 2.58 6.59
CA VAL A 62 -1.11 2.47 5.14
C VAL A 62 -0.08 3.34 4.41
N ARG A 63 0.54 2.80 3.35
CA ARG A 63 1.48 3.50 2.47
C ARG A 63 1.16 3.25 0.99
N PHE A 64 1.29 4.29 0.17
CA PHE A 64 1.30 4.16 -1.28
C PHE A 64 2.74 4.18 -1.79
N VAL A 65 3.10 3.15 -2.56
CA VAL A 65 4.44 3.01 -3.16
C VAL A 65 4.28 3.01 -4.67
N ALA A 66 4.65 4.13 -5.30
CA ALA A 66 4.62 4.30 -6.74
C ALA A 66 5.82 3.55 -7.35
N LEU A 67 5.57 2.43 -8.02
CA LEU A 67 6.62 1.60 -8.61
C LEU A 67 6.93 1.98 -10.07
N GLU A 68 6.25 2.96 -10.67
CA GLU A 68 6.39 3.26 -12.11
C GLU A 68 7.81 3.70 -12.50
N ALA A 69 8.54 4.33 -11.57
CA ALA A 69 9.91 4.80 -11.80
C ALA A 69 11.00 3.77 -11.42
N ILE A 70 10.61 2.60 -10.90
CA ILE A 70 11.56 1.56 -10.48
C ILE A 70 11.85 0.64 -11.66
N LEU A 71 13.12 0.60 -12.08
CA LEU A 71 13.56 -0.18 -13.24
C LEU A 71 14.08 -1.56 -12.84
N GLU A 72 14.81 -1.64 -11.74
CA GLU A 72 15.39 -2.88 -11.25
C GLU A 72 14.51 -3.49 -10.13
N PRO A 73 14.09 -4.76 -10.23
CA PRO A 73 13.31 -5.43 -9.19
C PRO A 73 13.98 -5.41 -7.82
N ALA A 74 15.32 -5.38 -7.79
CA ALA A 74 16.12 -5.31 -6.56
C ALA A 74 15.92 -4.00 -5.77
N ASP A 75 15.44 -2.93 -6.42
CA ASP A 75 15.20 -1.62 -5.78
C ASP A 75 13.82 -1.52 -5.12
N VAL A 76 12.91 -2.45 -5.41
CA VAL A 76 11.54 -2.44 -4.85
C VAL A 76 11.52 -2.45 -3.31
N PRO A 77 12.28 -3.30 -2.60
CA PRO A 77 12.27 -3.29 -1.14
C PRO A 77 12.74 -1.96 -0.55
N SER A 78 13.75 -1.32 -1.16
CA SER A 78 14.23 0.00 -0.78
C SER A 78 13.17 1.08 -0.97
N ALA A 79 12.40 1.02 -2.07
CA ALA A 79 11.31 1.94 -2.32
C ALA A 79 10.19 1.82 -1.27
N ILE A 80 9.86 0.58 -0.87
CA ILE A 80 8.85 0.31 0.16
C ILE A 80 9.33 0.84 1.52
N LEU A 81 10.57 0.54 1.94
CA LEU A 81 11.14 1.03 3.20
C LEU A 81 11.09 2.55 3.30
N ARG A 82 11.49 3.25 2.23
CA ARG A 82 11.42 4.72 2.17
C ARG A 82 10.01 5.25 2.33
N ALA A 83 9.00 4.56 1.79
CA ALA A 83 7.60 4.96 1.97
C ALA A 83 7.16 4.85 3.45
N PHE A 84 7.70 3.88 4.19
CA PHE A 84 7.55 3.78 5.65
C PHE A 84 8.41 4.77 6.44
N GLY A 85 9.21 5.61 5.76
CA GLY A 85 10.11 6.56 6.40
C GLY A 85 11.43 5.95 6.91
N GLU A 86 11.74 4.72 6.50
CA GLU A 86 12.97 4.03 6.86
C GLU A 86 14.06 4.21 5.79
N GLU A 87 15.29 4.39 6.25
CA GLU A 87 16.45 4.42 5.36
C GLU A 87 16.87 2.97 5.01
N PRO A 88 16.94 2.59 3.72
CA PRO A 88 17.40 1.27 3.32
C PRO A 88 18.88 1.05 3.66
N LYS A 89 19.18 -0.13 4.19
CA LYS A 89 20.55 -0.56 4.52
C LYS A 89 21.11 -1.52 3.46
N SER A 90 22.22 -2.19 3.76
CA SER A 90 22.86 -3.16 2.86
C SER A 90 21.98 -4.36 2.49
N GLU A 91 20.95 -4.66 3.29
CA GLU A 91 20.01 -5.77 3.04
C GLU A 91 18.53 -5.31 3.11
N PRO A 92 18.06 -4.51 2.13
CA PRO A 92 16.71 -3.92 2.18
C PRO A 92 15.58 -4.95 2.24
N LEU A 93 15.75 -6.10 1.60
CA LEU A 93 14.72 -7.15 1.60
C LEU A 93 14.54 -7.79 2.99
N GLU A 94 15.64 -8.08 3.70
CA GLU A 94 15.57 -8.65 5.05
C GLU A 94 15.06 -7.62 6.06
N GLN A 95 15.45 -6.36 5.91
CA GLN A 95 14.89 -5.25 6.67
C GLN A 95 13.37 -5.16 6.45
N LEU A 96 12.91 -5.21 5.20
CA LEU A 96 11.48 -5.15 4.88
C LEU A 96 10.72 -6.34 5.47
N LYS A 97 11.21 -7.58 5.33
CA LYS A 97 10.60 -8.78 5.92
C LYS A 97 10.43 -8.64 7.43
N THR A 98 11.43 -8.09 8.11
CA THR A 98 11.36 -7.84 9.56
C THR A 98 10.28 -6.82 9.88
N ARG A 99 10.16 -5.76 9.06
CA ARG A 99 9.20 -4.67 9.27
C ARG A 99 7.73 -5.07 9.06
N ILE A 100 7.44 -5.82 7.99
CA ILE A 100 6.06 -6.22 7.63
C ILE A 100 5.69 -7.62 8.14
N GLY A 101 6.68 -8.42 8.55
CA GLY A 101 6.48 -9.77 9.10
C GLY A 101 5.95 -9.77 10.54
N GLN A 102 5.97 -8.61 11.22
CA GLN A 102 5.48 -8.44 12.59
C GLN A 102 4.01 -7.97 12.66
N GLU A 103 3.40 -7.60 11.52
CA GLU A 103 2.03 -7.08 11.50
C GLU A 103 1.01 -8.23 11.50
N LYS A 104 -0.01 -8.11 12.36
CA LYS A 104 -1.09 -9.09 12.46
C LYS A 104 -1.97 -9.07 11.19
N PRO A 105 -2.52 -10.22 10.76
CA PRO A 105 -3.58 -10.22 9.75
C PRO A 105 -4.77 -9.38 10.22
N PHE A 106 -5.54 -8.85 9.26
CA PHE A 106 -6.66 -7.95 9.54
C PHE A 106 -7.68 -8.70 10.41
N ALA A 107 -7.78 -8.30 11.67
CA ALA A 107 -8.79 -8.78 12.58
C ALA A 107 -10.04 -7.92 12.39
N ALA A 108 -11.11 -8.52 11.86
CA ALA A 108 -12.41 -7.88 11.79
C ALA A 108 -12.83 -7.40 13.19
N GLY A 109 -13.12 -6.11 13.31
CA GLY A 109 -13.89 -5.55 14.43
C GLY A 109 -15.37 -5.78 14.20
#